data_AF-A0A0D5NHS6-F1
#
_entry.id   AF-A0A0D5NHS6-F1
#
_cell.length_a   1.000
_cell.length_b   1.000
_cell.length_c   1.000
_cell.angle_alpha   90.00
_cell.angle_beta   90.00
_cell.angle_gamma   90.00
#
_symmetry.space_group_name_H-M   'P 1'
#
loop_
_entity.id
_entity.type
_entity.pdbx_description
1 polymer ?
#
loop_
_entity_poly.entity_id
_entity_poly.type
_entity_poly.pdbx_seq_one_letter_code
_entity_poly.pdbx_strand_id
1 'polypeptide(L)'
;MNRSFQTSPGFHGDTNAVKQLLHHYASEETAALLTEEMLLGIGGGIGYGYFTFFYEKEDFINFHLGTRASWESSGQFMTDILGSLGCTVSAKQTKNKRTAFDQLADHTERGIPAIIAIHQGIFDSGGIEQKRYPFYCVAYSINQENGTAKLAYRYKDPVEVTVEQLIEGRSNLATAKLVNHALWLTEEKPLAVTPESLVAAARQGIRRCLSHAHNPRMSNFGVTALEKWESRLSSKGKDSWIQLFAKPKHWIGALYSTFTHITVNTDGSAFRGTYARFLEMTGNQIDEPLLLESGRLFQESAALWKQLSETALPDENFADLKALVLERERRILEGTLSHTGLPPYWDQIRALKAGLIENTEWPFERLTEHYSEMRAIVLAILKKEREALELLERSLHSSRWEA
;
A
#
# COMPACT_ATOMS: atom_id res chain seq x y z
N MET A 1 29.55 -5.51 13.92
CA MET A 1 29.91 -4.99 12.59
C MET A 1 28.98 -3.84 12.26
N ASN A 2 29.49 -2.62 12.02
CA ASN A 2 28.67 -1.50 11.56
C ASN A 2 28.30 -1.74 10.09
N ARG A 3 27.10 -2.28 9.83
CA ARG A 3 26.57 -2.41 8.47
C ARG A 3 26.04 -1.05 8.02
N SER A 4 26.43 -0.63 6.83
CA SER A 4 25.88 0.58 6.21
C SER A 4 24.46 0.29 5.73
N PHE A 5 23.50 1.09 6.18
CA PHE A 5 22.11 0.99 5.73
C PHE A 5 21.99 1.50 4.29
N GLN A 6 21.41 0.71 3.41
CA GLN A 6 21.22 1.07 2.01
C GLN A 6 19.78 1.46 1.74
N THR A 7 19.62 2.58 1.03
CA THR A 7 18.31 3.05 0.57
C THR A 7 18.01 2.57 -0.85
N SER A 8 16.76 2.22 -1.13
CA SER A 8 16.34 1.84 -2.48
C SER A 8 14.90 2.25 -2.76
N PRO A 9 14.60 2.66 -4.01
CA PRO A 9 13.23 2.98 -4.37
C PRO A 9 12.32 1.74 -4.25
N GLY A 10 11.03 1.99 -4.14
CA GLY A 10 10.03 0.92 -4.06
C GLY A 10 8.66 1.35 -4.53
N PHE A 11 7.86 0.38 -4.94
CA PHE A 11 6.50 0.65 -5.42
C PHE A 11 5.50 0.82 -4.28
N HIS A 12 5.77 0.22 -3.12
CA HIS A 12 4.87 0.31 -1.97
C HIS A 12 5.58 0.59 -0.65
N GLY A 13 5.07 1.56 0.11
CA GLY A 13 5.70 2.04 1.34
C GLY A 13 5.91 0.94 2.38
N ASP A 14 4.92 0.08 2.61
CA ASP A 14 4.99 -0.94 3.66
C ASP A 14 5.95 -2.08 3.29
N THR A 15 5.86 -2.61 2.06
CA THR A 15 6.77 -3.66 1.58
C THR A 15 8.19 -3.15 1.45
N ASN A 16 8.37 -1.91 0.99
CA ASN A 16 9.68 -1.30 0.89
C ASN A 16 10.31 -1.03 2.26
N ALA A 17 9.52 -0.61 3.26
CA ALA A 17 10.00 -0.48 4.63
C ALA A 17 10.47 -1.83 5.21
N VAL A 18 9.70 -2.90 4.99
CA VAL A 18 10.10 -4.26 5.40
C VAL A 18 11.34 -4.73 4.63
N LYS A 19 11.39 -4.53 3.31
CA LYS A 19 12.54 -4.88 2.47
C LYS A 19 13.82 -4.23 2.99
N GLN A 20 13.80 -2.91 3.15
CA GLN A 20 14.97 -2.15 3.58
C GLN A 20 15.42 -2.53 5.00
N LEU A 21 14.46 -2.79 5.90
CA LEU A 21 14.78 -3.32 7.23
C LEU A 21 15.46 -4.70 7.13
N LEU A 22 14.89 -5.65 6.40
CA LEU A 22 15.44 -7.00 6.27
C LEU A 22 16.80 -7.01 5.57
N HIS A 23 16.99 -6.19 4.53
CA HIS A 23 18.26 -6.07 3.80
C HIS A 23 19.42 -5.62 4.70
N HIS A 24 19.16 -4.82 5.74
CA HIS A 24 20.18 -4.47 6.74
C HIS A 24 20.70 -5.69 7.51
N TYR A 25 19.85 -6.70 7.74
CA TYR A 25 20.19 -7.92 8.48
C TYR A 25 20.56 -9.10 7.58
N ALA A 26 20.20 -9.07 6.30
CA ALA A 26 20.45 -10.13 5.33
C ALA A 26 21.90 -10.15 4.81
N SER A 27 22.33 -11.31 4.33
CA SER A 27 23.46 -11.40 3.38
C SER A 27 23.01 -10.92 1.99
N GLU A 28 23.93 -10.70 1.05
CA GLU A 28 23.58 -10.32 -0.32
C GLU A 28 22.71 -11.40 -1.01
N GLU A 29 23.06 -12.67 -0.84
CA GLU A 29 22.29 -13.82 -1.34
C GLU A 29 20.88 -13.86 -0.75
N THR A 30 20.76 -13.66 0.57
CA THR A 30 19.45 -13.61 1.24
C THR A 30 18.64 -12.39 0.81
N ALA A 31 19.28 -11.23 0.65
CA ALA A 31 18.62 -10.00 0.25
C ALA A 31 18.01 -10.11 -1.17
N ALA A 32 18.69 -10.83 -2.07
CA ALA A 32 18.21 -11.08 -3.43
C ALA A 32 16.89 -11.89 -3.46
N LEU A 33 16.62 -12.73 -2.46
CA LEU A 33 15.37 -13.48 -2.33
C LEU A 33 14.21 -12.63 -1.77
N LEU A 34 14.51 -11.52 -1.10
CA LEU A 34 13.55 -10.68 -0.38
C LEU A 34 13.11 -9.48 -1.23
N THR A 35 12.55 -9.76 -2.40
CA THR A 35 11.95 -8.75 -3.29
C THR A 35 10.64 -8.22 -2.72
N GLU A 36 10.18 -7.05 -3.18
CA GLU A 36 8.88 -6.52 -2.73
C GLU A 36 7.70 -7.38 -3.19
N GLU A 37 7.79 -8.04 -4.35
CA GLU A 37 6.86 -9.07 -4.81
C GLU A 37 6.72 -10.18 -3.77
N MET A 38 7.85 -10.75 -3.35
CA MET A 38 7.88 -11.84 -2.39
C MET A 38 7.32 -11.41 -1.03
N LEU A 39 7.74 -10.25 -0.52
CA LEU A 39 7.27 -9.71 0.75
C LEU A 39 5.78 -9.37 0.72
N LEU A 40 5.27 -8.84 -0.40
CA LEU A 40 3.84 -8.61 -0.61
C LEU A 40 3.06 -9.92 -0.46
N GLY A 41 3.49 -10.96 -1.19
CA GLY A 41 2.85 -12.27 -1.17
C GLY A 41 2.84 -12.93 0.20
N ILE A 42 3.99 -12.93 0.90
CA ILE A 42 4.12 -13.46 2.28
C ILE A 42 3.18 -12.73 3.25
N GLY A 43 3.01 -11.42 3.08
CA GLY A 43 2.09 -10.61 3.89
C GLY A 43 0.61 -10.84 3.59
N GLY A 44 0.28 -11.71 2.63
CA GLY A 44 -1.10 -12.00 2.23
C GLY A 44 -1.49 -11.47 0.86
N GLY A 45 -0.61 -10.73 0.19
CA GLY A 45 -0.84 -10.31 -1.19
C GLY A 45 -1.96 -9.29 -1.34
N ILE A 46 -2.85 -9.56 -2.29
CA ILE A 46 -4.00 -8.71 -2.62
C ILE A 46 -5.05 -8.71 -1.52
N GLY A 47 -5.85 -7.65 -1.52
CA GLY A 47 -7.01 -7.52 -0.65
C GLY A 47 -8.15 -6.79 -1.32
N TYR A 48 -9.22 -6.65 -0.54
CA TYR A 48 -10.51 -6.17 -1.00
C TYR A 48 -11.15 -5.35 0.13
N GLY A 49 -11.33 -4.06 -0.12
CA GLY A 49 -11.95 -3.13 0.81
C GLY A 49 -12.73 -2.08 0.05
N TYR A 50 -13.98 -1.82 0.43
CA TYR A 50 -14.83 -0.79 -0.17
C TYR A 50 -15.48 0.06 0.91
N PHE A 51 -15.14 1.36 0.94
CA PHE A 51 -15.69 2.30 1.92
C PHE A 51 -16.04 3.63 1.27
N THR A 52 -17.20 4.14 1.63
CA THR A 52 -17.61 5.52 1.38
C THR A 52 -17.86 6.20 2.71
N PHE A 53 -17.24 7.35 2.93
CA PHE A 53 -17.43 8.15 4.12
C PHE A 53 -18.15 9.44 3.73
N PHE A 54 -19.25 9.75 4.41
CA PHE A 54 -19.99 11.00 4.22
C PHE A 54 -20.06 11.75 5.54
N TYR A 55 -19.56 12.97 5.53
CA TYR A 55 -19.59 13.91 6.64
C TYR A 55 -20.39 15.12 6.21
N GLU A 56 -21.68 15.14 6.58
CA GLU A 56 -22.67 16.11 6.10
C GLU A 56 -22.33 17.55 6.51
N LYS A 57 -21.83 17.75 7.73
CA LYS A 57 -21.50 19.10 8.25
C LYS A 57 -20.36 19.75 7.48
N GLU A 58 -19.41 18.95 7.04
CA GLU A 58 -18.21 19.36 6.32
C GLU A 58 -18.42 19.33 4.78
N ASP A 59 -19.61 18.89 4.33
CA ASP A 59 -19.92 18.60 2.91
C ASP A 59 -18.77 17.83 2.24
N PHE A 60 -18.32 16.78 2.93
CA PHE A 60 -17.16 15.99 2.56
C PHE A 60 -17.57 14.53 2.35
N ILE A 61 -17.32 14.03 1.14
CA ILE A 61 -17.49 12.64 0.78
C ILE A 61 -16.17 12.10 0.27
N ASN A 62 -15.76 10.93 0.78
CA ASN A 62 -14.57 10.25 0.31
C ASN A 62 -14.86 8.78 -0.02
N PHE A 63 -14.17 8.29 -1.03
CA PHE A 63 -14.12 6.89 -1.41
C PHE A 63 -12.74 6.32 -1.05
N HIS A 64 -12.74 5.17 -0.39
CA HIS A 64 -11.53 4.45 -0.04
C HIS A 64 -11.61 3.00 -0.54
N LEU A 65 -10.52 2.56 -1.16
CA LEU A 65 -10.38 1.23 -1.71
C LEU A 65 -9.19 0.52 -1.05
N GLY A 66 -9.45 -0.62 -0.43
CA GLY A 66 -8.44 -1.50 0.13
C GLY A 66 -8.01 -2.55 -0.88
N THR A 67 -6.75 -2.52 -1.30
CA THR A 67 -6.24 -3.36 -2.42
C THR A 67 -5.21 -4.41 -1.98
N ARG A 68 -4.76 -4.37 -0.72
CA ARG A 68 -3.79 -5.31 -0.11
C ARG A 68 -4.43 -6.07 1.05
N ALA A 69 -3.99 -7.30 1.32
CA ALA A 69 -4.40 -8.05 2.53
C ALA A 69 -4.07 -7.23 3.78
N SER A 70 -4.94 -7.15 4.79
CA SER A 70 -4.74 -6.28 5.97
C SER A 70 -4.51 -4.79 5.61
N TRP A 71 -5.19 -4.26 4.60
CA TRP A 71 -5.09 -2.85 4.19
C TRP A 71 -5.48 -1.87 5.31
N GLU A 72 -6.28 -2.30 6.28
CA GLU A 72 -6.66 -1.49 7.44
C GLU A 72 -5.55 -1.38 8.50
N SER A 73 -4.48 -2.18 8.39
CA SER A 73 -3.42 -2.26 9.39
C SER A 73 -2.07 -2.60 8.75
N SER A 74 -1.34 -1.57 8.31
CA SER A 74 0.05 -1.71 7.86
C SER A 74 0.96 -2.32 8.93
N GLY A 75 0.76 -1.99 10.20
CA GLY A 75 1.52 -2.61 11.30
C GLY A 75 1.33 -4.12 11.38
N GLN A 76 0.08 -4.61 11.27
CA GLN A 76 -0.20 -6.05 11.25
C GLN A 76 0.40 -6.70 10.01
N PHE A 77 0.22 -6.11 8.83
CA PHE A 77 0.78 -6.63 7.60
C PHE A 77 2.31 -6.81 7.67
N MET A 78 3.03 -5.81 8.15
CA MET A 78 4.49 -5.89 8.25
C MET A 78 4.92 -6.91 9.32
N THR A 79 4.23 -6.98 10.46
CA THR A 79 4.54 -7.98 11.50
C THR A 79 4.21 -9.40 11.05
N ASP A 80 3.18 -9.61 10.23
CA ASP A 80 2.88 -10.91 9.61
C ASP A 80 3.99 -11.34 8.64
N ILE A 81 4.53 -10.41 7.84
CA ILE A 81 5.68 -10.71 6.97
C ILE A 81 6.88 -11.15 7.79
N LEU A 82 7.26 -10.32 8.77
CA LEU A 82 8.42 -10.56 9.62
C LEU A 82 8.28 -11.88 10.39
N GLY A 83 7.11 -12.13 10.98
CA GLY A 83 6.84 -13.38 11.71
C GLY A 83 6.84 -14.61 10.80
N SER A 84 6.36 -14.50 9.55
CA SER A 84 6.39 -15.62 8.59
C SER A 84 7.81 -15.98 8.17
N LEU A 85 8.72 -14.99 8.17
CA LEU A 85 10.15 -15.18 7.93
C LEU A 85 10.93 -15.62 9.19
N GLY A 86 10.23 -15.88 10.30
CA GLY A 86 10.84 -16.31 11.55
C GLY A 86 11.52 -15.20 12.35
N CYS A 87 11.35 -13.93 11.96
CA CYS A 87 11.95 -12.82 12.68
C CYS A 87 11.26 -12.57 14.02
N THR A 88 12.04 -12.36 15.07
CA THR A 88 11.49 -11.85 16.34
C THR A 88 11.33 -10.34 16.29
N VAL A 89 10.09 -9.85 16.38
CA VAL A 89 9.76 -8.42 16.31
C VAL A 89 9.44 -7.87 17.70
N SER A 90 10.13 -6.81 18.10
CA SER A 90 9.73 -5.98 19.23
C SER A 90 8.89 -4.81 18.73
N ALA A 91 7.61 -4.80 19.07
CA ALA A 91 6.73 -3.66 18.87
C ALA A 91 6.70 -2.81 20.14
N LYS A 92 7.09 -1.54 20.08
CA LYS A 92 6.92 -0.60 21.19
C LYS A 92 6.02 0.55 20.81
N GLN A 93 5.25 0.99 21.80
CA GLN A 93 4.37 2.14 21.69
C GLN A 93 4.36 2.88 23.02
N THR A 94 4.51 4.20 22.98
CA THR A 94 4.33 5.07 24.16
C THR A 94 3.77 6.41 23.73
N LYS A 95 2.87 6.98 24.52
CA LYS A 95 2.33 8.32 24.25
C LYS A 95 3.32 9.44 24.62
N ASN A 96 4.37 9.12 25.39
CA ASN A 96 5.40 10.10 25.73
C ASN A 96 6.38 10.28 24.57
N LYS A 97 6.32 11.43 23.91
CA LYS A 97 7.15 11.75 22.73
C LYS A 97 8.66 11.73 23.02
N ARG A 98 9.08 12.14 24.22
CA ARG A 98 10.49 12.14 24.61
C ARG A 98 10.99 10.73 24.83
N THR A 99 10.27 9.92 25.60
CA THR A 99 10.62 8.49 25.79
C THR A 99 10.65 7.73 24.48
N ALA A 100 9.69 7.97 23.57
CA ALA A 100 9.67 7.36 22.24
C ALA A 100 10.88 7.75 21.37
N PHE A 101 11.35 8.99 21.52
CA PHE A 101 12.54 9.47 20.82
C PHE A 101 13.80 8.88 21.42
N ASP A 102 13.98 8.95 22.74
CA ASP A 102 15.18 8.44 23.43
C ASP A 102 15.38 6.94 23.12
N GLN A 103 14.30 6.16 23.13
CA GLN A 103 14.35 4.75 22.72
C GLN A 103 14.80 4.59 21.27
N LEU A 104 14.26 5.38 20.34
CA LEU A 104 14.62 5.28 18.93
C LEU A 104 16.09 5.69 18.71
N ALA A 105 16.52 6.80 19.30
CA ALA A 105 17.88 7.31 19.22
C ALA A 105 18.89 6.27 19.72
N ASP A 106 18.67 5.72 20.92
CA ASP A 106 19.52 4.67 21.52
C ASP A 106 19.63 3.40 20.65
N HIS A 107 18.56 2.99 19.96
CA HIS A 107 18.63 1.83 19.05
C HIS A 107 19.40 2.18 17.78
N THR A 108 19.12 3.36 17.18
CA THR A 108 19.82 3.78 15.95
C THR A 108 21.31 4.04 16.18
N GLU A 109 21.72 4.55 17.34
CA GLU A 109 23.13 4.74 17.72
C GLU A 109 23.87 3.40 17.81
N ARG A 110 23.18 2.33 18.22
CA ARG A 110 23.68 0.95 18.21
C ARG A 110 23.59 0.27 16.84
N GLY A 111 23.21 1.00 15.78
CA GLY A 111 23.07 0.47 14.43
C GLY A 111 21.84 -0.41 14.21
N ILE A 112 20.80 -0.26 15.06
CA ILE A 112 19.56 -1.02 15.01
C ILE A 112 18.46 -0.12 14.40
N PRO A 113 18.18 -0.23 13.09
CA PRO A 113 17.09 0.51 12.45
C PRO A 113 15.71 0.06 12.93
N ALA A 114 14.71 0.91 12.74
CA ALA A 114 13.33 0.64 13.15
C ALA A 114 12.33 1.05 12.07
N ILE A 115 11.31 0.24 11.81
CA ILE A 115 10.14 0.71 11.08
C ILE A 115 9.32 1.57 12.04
N ILE A 116 8.99 2.80 11.66
CA ILE A 116 8.25 3.74 12.49
C ILE A 116 6.96 4.18 11.81
N ALA A 117 5.91 4.41 12.62
CA ALA A 117 4.73 5.14 12.18
C ALA A 117 5.03 6.64 12.23
N ILE A 118 4.83 7.35 11.11
CA ILE A 118 5.14 8.77 10.99
C ILE A 118 4.11 9.51 10.14
N HIS A 119 3.94 10.81 10.39
CA HIS A 119 3.02 11.66 9.67
C HIS A 119 3.39 11.78 8.18
N GLN A 120 2.42 11.62 7.29
CA GLN A 120 2.63 11.73 5.84
C GLN A 120 3.24 13.08 5.41
N GLY A 121 2.94 14.15 6.15
CA GLY A 121 3.48 15.51 5.93
C GLY A 121 5.00 15.61 5.89
N ILE A 122 5.70 14.64 6.48
CA ILE A 122 7.17 14.52 6.38
C ILE A 122 7.63 14.31 4.94
N PHE A 123 6.79 13.70 4.10
CA PHE A 123 7.15 13.34 2.72
C PHE A 123 6.55 14.27 1.67
N ASP A 124 5.39 14.87 1.93
CA ASP A 124 4.60 15.57 0.92
C ASP A 124 4.49 17.10 1.13
N SER A 125 5.33 17.66 2.02
CA SER A 125 5.34 19.08 2.41
C SER A 125 4.05 19.63 3.01
N GLY A 126 3.06 18.78 3.28
CA GLY A 126 1.73 19.17 3.76
C GLY A 126 1.66 19.64 5.22
N GLY A 127 2.79 19.99 5.82
CA GLY A 127 2.91 20.31 7.23
C GLY A 127 2.58 19.12 8.14
N ILE A 128 2.81 19.28 9.43
CA ILE A 128 2.53 18.25 10.46
C ILE A 128 1.51 18.74 11.48
N GLU A 129 0.76 19.80 11.20
CA GLU A 129 -0.14 20.46 12.15
C GLU A 129 -1.46 19.69 12.29
N GLN A 130 -2.03 19.25 11.17
CA GLN A 130 -3.26 18.46 11.16
C GLN A 130 -2.97 16.98 11.29
N LYS A 131 -3.61 16.30 12.24
CA LYS A 131 -3.48 14.86 12.40
C LYS A 131 -3.89 14.11 11.13
N ARG A 132 -3.02 13.19 10.67
CA ARG A 132 -3.31 12.26 9.56
C ARG A 132 -3.04 10.81 9.94
N TYR A 133 -3.49 9.90 9.09
CA TYR A 133 -3.11 8.49 9.18
C TYR A 133 -1.59 8.34 8.96
N PRO A 134 -0.96 7.37 9.65
CA PRO A 134 0.48 7.20 9.54
C PRO A 134 0.88 6.60 8.21
N PHE A 135 2.06 6.99 7.76
CA PHE A 135 2.87 6.23 6.82
C PHE A 135 3.93 5.46 7.62
N TYR A 136 4.49 4.44 7.00
CA TYR A 136 5.58 3.65 7.59
C TYR A 136 6.86 3.81 6.77
N CYS A 137 7.96 4.05 7.48
CA CYS A 137 9.30 4.18 6.92
C CYS A 137 10.32 3.61 7.92
N VAL A 138 11.59 3.49 7.51
CA VAL A 138 12.66 3.01 8.40
C VAL A 138 13.48 4.20 8.91
N ALA A 139 13.53 4.41 10.22
CA ALA A 139 14.52 5.29 10.84
C ALA A 139 15.81 4.49 11.09
N TYR A 140 16.93 4.92 10.51
CA TYR A 140 18.18 4.16 10.55
C TYR A 140 19.40 4.97 11.02
N SER A 141 19.28 6.30 11.11
CA SER A 141 20.34 7.16 11.63
C SER A 141 19.74 8.38 12.32
N ILE A 142 20.19 8.67 13.54
CA ILE A 142 19.86 9.89 14.28
C ILE A 142 21.17 10.48 14.77
N ASN A 143 21.45 11.72 14.38
CA ASN A 143 22.58 12.48 14.89
C ASN A 143 22.05 13.58 15.82
N GLN A 144 22.26 13.38 17.11
CA GLN A 144 21.79 14.30 18.14
C GLN A 144 22.63 15.59 18.22
N GLU A 145 23.90 15.56 17.79
CA GLU A 145 24.78 16.73 17.81
C GLU A 145 24.37 17.76 16.77
N ASN A 146 24.02 17.31 15.56
CA ASN A 146 23.57 18.19 14.48
C ASN A 146 22.03 18.31 14.39
N GLY A 147 21.29 17.62 15.26
CA GLY A 147 19.83 17.68 15.33
C GLY A 147 19.11 17.08 14.12
N THR A 148 19.69 16.10 13.43
CA THR A 148 19.12 15.51 12.20
C THR A 148 18.85 14.01 12.33
N ALA A 149 17.91 13.51 11.53
CA ALA A 149 17.64 12.09 11.36
C ALA A 149 17.50 11.73 9.89
N LYS A 150 17.88 10.51 9.53
CA LYS A 150 17.69 9.94 8.19
C LYS A 150 16.66 8.82 8.23
N LEU A 151 15.69 8.92 7.33
CA LEU A 151 14.63 7.96 7.14
C LEU A 151 14.75 7.35 5.75
N ALA A 152 14.52 6.05 5.66
CA ALA A 152 14.38 5.33 4.41
C ALA A 152 12.90 5.13 4.11
N TYR A 153 12.49 5.63 2.96
CA TYR A 153 11.16 5.42 2.41
C TYR A 153 11.33 4.95 0.96
N ARG A 154 10.27 4.98 0.15
CA ARG A 154 10.28 4.49 -1.23
C ARG A 154 11.14 5.29 -2.23
N TYR A 155 11.96 6.22 -1.76
CA TYR A 155 12.85 7.03 -2.59
C TYR A 155 14.22 6.37 -2.68
N LYS A 156 14.96 6.70 -3.74
CA LYS A 156 16.36 6.30 -3.86
C LYS A 156 17.23 6.93 -2.79
N ASP A 157 17.02 8.23 -2.53
CA ASP A 157 17.82 8.98 -1.55
C ASP A 157 17.11 9.01 -0.18
N PRO A 158 17.88 9.11 0.92
CA PRO A 158 17.32 9.27 2.25
C PRO A 158 16.42 10.50 2.40
N VAL A 159 15.41 10.39 3.26
CA VAL A 159 14.63 11.53 3.74
C VAL A 159 15.31 12.07 4.98
N GLU A 160 15.91 13.26 4.86
CA GLU A 160 16.56 13.95 5.98
C GLU A 160 15.58 14.89 6.66
N VAL A 161 15.43 14.78 7.97
CA VAL A 161 14.52 15.59 8.79
C VAL A 161 15.24 16.09 10.03
N THR A 162 14.72 17.15 10.65
CA THR A 162 15.19 17.54 11.99
C THR A 162 14.66 16.57 13.05
N VAL A 163 15.32 16.51 14.19
CA VAL A 163 14.86 15.75 15.36
C VAL A 163 13.46 16.21 15.80
N GLU A 164 13.17 17.50 15.75
CA GLU A 164 11.86 18.06 16.08
C GLU A 164 10.78 17.55 15.12
N GLN A 165 11.05 17.55 13.82
CA GLN A 165 10.14 17.02 12.80
C GLN A 165 9.90 15.52 13.01
N LEU A 166 10.94 14.75 13.36
CA LEU A 166 10.80 13.32 13.67
C LEU A 166 9.93 13.10 14.91
N ILE A 167 10.16 13.85 16.00
CA ILE A 167 9.40 13.75 17.24
C ILE A 167 7.93 14.10 16.99
N GLU A 168 7.68 15.22 16.32
CA GLU A 168 6.32 15.72 16.12
C GLU A 168 5.55 14.91 15.06
N GLY A 169 6.23 14.50 13.98
CA GLY A 169 5.64 13.62 12.97
C GLY A 169 5.21 12.27 13.54
N ARG A 170 5.88 11.74 14.57
CA ARG A 170 5.49 10.49 15.24
C ARG A 170 4.41 10.70 16.29
N SER A 171 4.34 11.88 16.91
CA SER A 171 3.39 12.20 17.98
C SER A 171 2.02 12.63 17.44
N ASN A 172 1.98 13.32 16.29
CA ASN A 172 0.78 13.93 15.75
C ASN A 172 0.02 13.06 14.73
N LEU A 173 -0.36 11.85 15.15
CA LEU A 173 -1.11 10.91 14.33
C LEU A 173 -2.61 10.90 14.69
N ALA A 174 -3.46 10.70 13.68
CA ALA A 174 -4.92 10.64 13.85
C ALA A 174 -5.38 9.45 14.70
N THR A 175 -4.63 8.35 14.66
CA THR A 175 -4.94 7.14 15.44
C THR A 175 -4.05 7.07 16.68
N ALA A 176 -4.64 7.26 17.86
CA ALA A 176 -3.90 7.24 19.13
C ALA A 176 -3.15 5.93 19.41
N LYS A 177 -3.62 4.80 18.85
CA LYS A 177 -2.95 3.49 18.93
C LYS A 177 -1.68 3.38 18.07
N LEU A 178 -1.47 4.31 17.14
CA LEU A 178 -0.32 4.29 16.23
C LEU A 178 0.71 5.39 16.56
N VAL A 179 0.37 6.31 17.47
CA VAL A 179 1.27 7.34 17.98
C VAL A 179 2.55 6.71 18.51
N ASN A 180 3.69 7.19 17.98
CA ASN A 180 5.04 6.75 18.30
C ASN A 180 5.31 5.24 18.11
N HIS A 181 4.45 4.53 17.39
CA HIS A 181 4.63 3.11 17.16
C HIS A 181 5.92 2.83 16.37
N ALA A 182 6.67 1.82 16.80
CA ALA A 182 7.90 1.40 16.17
C ALA A 182 8.09 -0.12 16.29
N LEU A 183 8.67 -0.71 15.24
CA LEU A 183 8.98 -2.13 15.11
C LEU A 183 10.50 -2.29 14.93
N TRP A 184 11.12 -3.11 15.78
CA TRP A 184 12.52 -3.51 15.67
C TRP A 184 12.62 -5.01 15.48
N LEU A 185 13.65 -5.45 14.75
CA LEU A 185 14.10 -6.83 14.85
C LEU A 185 14.98 -6.96 16.09
N THR A 186 14.75 -7.99 16.90
CA THR A 186 15.61 -8.29 18.04
C THR A 186 16.74 -9.26 17.68
N GLU A 187 16.87 -9.61 16.40
CA GLU A 187 17.90 -10.50 15.89
C GLU A 187 19.29 -9.86 16.03
N GLU A 188 20.18 -10.52 16.76
CA GLU A 188 21.60 -10.15 16.83
C GLU A 188 22.42 -10.78 15.69
N LYS A 189 21.86 -11.84 15.07
CA LYS A 189 22.51 -12.60 14.00
C LYS A 189 21.97 -12.18 12.63
N PRO A 190 22.75 -12.40 11.55
CA PRO A 190 22.26 -12.23 10.20
C PRO A 190 21.00 -13.06 9.98
N LEU A 191 20.04 -12.49 9.26
CA LEU A 191 18.81 -13.17 8.91
C LEU A 191 19.12 -14.39 8.04
N ALA A 192 18.70 -15.57 8.48
CA ALA A 192 18.89 -16.82 7.75
C ALA A 192 17.57 -17.25 7.09
N VAL A 193 17.21 -16.62 5.96
CA VAL A 193 16.11 -17.10 5.11
C VAL A 193 16.69 -18.08 4.10
N THR A 194 16.20 -19.32 4.12
CA THR A 194 16.48 -20.34 3.10
C THR A 194 15.33 -20.40 2.10
N PRO A 195 15.54 -20.95 0.88
CA PRO A 195 14.46 -21.21 -0.08
C PRO A 195 13.27 -21.97 0.53
N GLU A 196 13.53 -22.97 1.39
CA GLU A 196 12.48 -23.77 2.03
C GLU A 196 11.66 -22.93 3.02
N SER A 197 12.34 -22.11 3.83
CA SER A 197 11.64 -21.20 4.75
C SER A 197 10.81 -20.15 3.99
N LEU A 198 11.28 -19.73 2.81
CA LEU A 198 10.58 -18.77 1.96
C LEU A 198 9.33 -19.39 1.34
N VAL A 199 9.40 -20.64 0.88
CA VAL A 199 8.24 -21.42 0.41
C VAL A 199 7.23 -21.59 1.54
N ALA A 200 7.67 -21.92 2.76
CA ALA A 200 6.78 -22.02 3.91
C ALA A 200 6.09 -20.69 4.24
N ALA A 201 6.83 -19.57 4.19
CA ALA A 201 6.30 -18.22 4.37
C ALA A 201 5.31 -17.84 3.26
N ALA A 202 5.61 -18.17 2.00
CA ALA A 202 4.73 -17.97 0.86
C ALA A 202 3.41 -18.73 1.01
N ARG A 203 3.47 -20.00 1.47
CA ARG A 203 2.27 -20.80 1.76
C ARG A 203 1.39 -20.14 2.83
N GLN A 204 1.99 -19.58 3.88
CA GLN A 204 1.26 -18.84 4.90
C GLN A 204 0.62 -17.56 4.32
N GLY A 205 1.34 -16.81 3.49
CA GLY A 205 0.81 -15.65 2.79
C GLY A 205 -0.39 -15.99 1.93
N ILE A 206 -0.33 -17.06 1.14
CA ILE A 206 -1.46 -17.53 0.33
C ILE A 206 -2.67 -17.89 1.20
N ARG A 207 -2.46 -18.58 2.33
CA ARG A 207 -3.55 -18.85 3.30
C ARG A 207 -4.18 -17.56 3.84
N ARG A 208 -3.37 -16.53 4.16
CA ARG A 208 -3.88 -15.23 4.59
C ARG A 208 -4.70 -14.55 3.49
N CYS A 209 -4.23 -14.60 2.24
CA CYS A 209 -4.98 -14.08 1.08
C CYS A 209 -6.39 -14.68 1.01
N LEU A 210 -6.48 -16.01 1.02
CA LEU A 210 -7.76 -16.74 0.98
C LEU A 210 -8.64 -16.43 2.19
N SER A 211 -8.06 -16.38 3.39
CA SER A 211 -8.81 -16.00 4.59
C SER A 211 -9.42 -14.61 4.48
N HIS A 212 -8.66 -13.61 3.99
CA HIS A 212 -9.19 -12.27 3.78
C HIS A 212 -10.22 -12.19 2.65
N ALA A 213 -10.05 -13.00 1.60
CA ALA A 213 -10.96 -13.03 0.46
C ALA A 213 -12.32 -13.66 0.82
N HIS A 214 -12.32 -14.78 1.53
CA HIS A 214 -13.52 -15.61 1.76
C HIS A 214 -14.17 -15.46 3.14
N ASN A 215 -13.44 -15.00 4.15
CA ASN A 215 -13.98 -14.85 5.52
C ASN A 215 -14.07 -13.37 5.94
N PRO A 216 -14.82 -12.52 5.21
CA PRO A 216 -14.91 -11.11 5.55
C PRO A 216 -15.72 -10.91 6.84
N ARG A 217 -15.22 -10.03 7.71
CA ARG A 217 -15.94 -9.62 8.93
C ARG A 217 -17.23 -8.84 8.66
N MET A 218 -17.35 -8.22 7.49
CA MET A 218 -18.53 -7.49 7.02
C MET A 218 -18.45 -7.31 5.49
N SER A 219 -19.57 -6.95 4.84
CA SER A 219 -19.68 -6.84 3.37
C SER A 219 -18.78 -5.79 2.69
N ASN A 220 -18.07 -4.98 3.46
CA ASN A 220 -17.07 -4.03 2.95
C ASN A 220 -15.68 -4.66 2.78
N PHE A 221 -15.49 -5.94 3.14
CA PHE A 221 -14.22 -6.66 3.07
C PHE A 221 -14.35 -7.90 2.18
N GLY A 222 -13.21 -8.45 1.78
CA GLY A 222 -13.13 -9.66 0.96
C GLY A 222 -13.80 -9.49 -0.40
N VAL A 223 -14.01 -10.58 -1.12
CA VAL A 223 -14.60 -10.55 -2.46
C VAL A 223 -15.98 -9.86 -2.45
N THR A 224 -16.72 -9.94 -1.34
CA THR A 224 -18.00 -9.25 -1.14
C THR A 224 -17.91 -7.72 -1.22
N ALA A 225 -16.73 -7.14 -0.96
CA ALA A 225 -16.49 -5.70 -1.14
C ALA A 225 -16.61 -5.29 -2.62
N LEU A 226 -16.14 -6.12 -3.55
CA LEU A 226 -16.25 -5.85 -4.98
C LEU A 226 -17.70 -5.99 -5.46
N GLU A 227 -18.43 -7.01 -4.98
CA GLU A 227 -19.86 -7.16 -5.23
C GLU A 227 -20.63 -5.93 -4.75
N LYS A 228 -20.30 -5.44 -3.55
CA LYS A 228 -20.91 -4.23 -3.01
C LYS A 228 -20.59 -3.02 -3.85
N TRP A 229 -19.33 -2.83 -4.24
CA TRP A 229 -18.92 -1.70 -5.08
C TRP A 229 -19.62 -1.72 -6.44
N GLU A 230 -19.59 -2.87 -7.11
CA GLU A 230 -20.31 -3.14 -8.36
C GLU A 230 -21.78 -2.74 -8.25
N SER A 231 -22.46 -3.16 -7.19
CA SER A 231 -23.86 -2.82 -6.94
C SER A 231 -24.06 -1.32 -6.73
N ARG A 232 -23.15 -0.64 -6.00
CA ARG A 232 -23.27 0.80 -5.73
C ARG A 232 -23.12 1.67 -6.97
N LEU A 233 -22.34 1.24 -7.95
CA LEU A 233 -22.13 1.98 -9.20
C LEU A 233 -23.42 2.11 -10.03
N SER A 234 -24.34 1.14 -9.98
CA SER A 234 -25.60 1.18 -10.76
C SER A 234 -26.89 1.23 -9.94
N SER A 235 -26.80 1.18 -8.61
CA SER A 235 -27.99 1.24 -7.76
C SER A 235 -28.73 2.58 -7.89
N LYS A 236 -30.01 2.62 -7.49
CA LYS A 236 -30.83 3.84 -7.47
C LYS A 236 -31.11 4.36 -6.05
N GLY A 237 -30.52 3.71 -5.04
CA GLY A 237 -30.71 4.05 -3.64
C GLY A 237 -29.92 5.30 -3.22
N LYS A 238 -30.15 5.76 -1.98
CA LYS A 238 -29.42 6.90 -1.39
C LYS A 238 -27.92 6.68 -1.26
N ASP A 239 -27.50 5.42 -1.28
CA ASP A 239 -26.13 4.93 -1.17
C ASP A 239 -25.52 4.55 -2.54
N SER A 240 -26.23 4.83 -3.63
CA SER A 240 -25.69 4.75 -4.99
C SER A 240 -24.65 5.83 -5.24
N TRP A 241 -23.71 5.55 -6.14
CA TRP A 241 -22.71 6.56 -6.51
C TRP A 241 -23.34 7.78 -7.16
N ILE A 242 -24.39 7.60 -7.98
CA ILE A 242 -25.06 8.72 -8.65
C ILE A 242 -25.75 9.69 -7.66
N GLN A 243 -26.25 9.18 -6.53
CA GLN A 243 -26.85 10.02 -5.48
C GLN A 243 -25.79 10.55 -4.51
N LEU A 244 -24.90 9.67 -4.06
CA LEU A 244 -23.89 10.00 -3.07
C LEU A 244 -22.89 11.04 -3.61
N PHE A 245 -22.45 10.87 -4.85
CA PHE A 245 -21.47 11.73 -5.50
C PHE A 245 -22.09 12.74 -6.48
N ALA A 246 -23.33 13.19 -6.24
CA ALA A 246 -24.07 14.02 -7.20
C ALA A 246 -23.43 15.39 -7.53
N LYS A 247 -22.61 15.96 -6.63
CA LYS A 247 -21.96 17.27 -6.84
C LYS A 247 -20.62 17.10 -7.59
N PRO A 248 -20.21 18.05 -8.46
CA PRO A 248 -18.90 18.05 -9.14
C PRO A 248 -17.72 17.66 -8.26
N LYS A 249 -17.55 18.35 -7.13
CA LYS A 249 -16.47 18.04 -6.17
C LYS A 249 -16.49 16.61 -5.63
N HIS A 250 -17.66 15.98 -5.54
CA HIS A 250 -17.82 14.64 -4.97
C HIS A 250 -17.52 13.57 -6.01
N TRP A 251 -18.09 13.63 -7.21
CA TRP A 251 -17.79 12.62 -8.23
C TRP A 251 -16.36 12.75 -8.75
N ILE A 252 -15.85 13.97 -8.98
CA ILE A 252 -14.43 14.18 -9.35
C ILE A 252 -13.53 13.61 -8.26
N GLY A 253 -13.88 13.84 -6.99
CA GLY A 253 -13.18 13.25 -5.84
C GLY A 253 -13.18 11.72 -5.87
N ALA A 254 -14.32 11.09 -6.11
CA ALA A 254 -14.45 9.64 -6.18
C ALA A 254 -13.68 9.01 -7.34
N LEU A 255 -13.74 9.62 -8.53
CA LEU A 255 -13.01 9.21 -9.72
C LEU A 255 -11.49 9.29 -9.49
N TYR A 256 -11.01 10.44 -9.00
CA TYR A 256 -9.61 10.63 -8.64
C TYR A 256 -9.14 9.67 -7.53
N SER A 257 -9.96 9.46 -6.50
CA SER A 257 -9.65 8.49 -5.45
C SER A 257 -9.58 7.07 -6.01
N THR A 258 -10.50 6.66 -6.89
CA THR A 258 -10.44 5.34 -7.54
C THR A 258 -9.14 5.15 -8.29
N PHE A 259 -8.79 6.13 -9.13
CA PHE A 259 -7.54 6.12 -9.88
C PHE A 259 -6.30 6.03 -8.96
N THR A 260 -6.23 6.86 -7.91
CA THR A 260 -5.04 6.88 -7.04
C THR A 260 -4.91 5.66 -6.14
N HIS A 261 -6.00 5.06 -5.63
CA HIS A 261 -5.90 3.81 -4.85
C HIS A 261 -5.44 2.62 -5.69
N ILE A 262 -5.66 2.65 -7.01
CA ILE A 262 -5.18 1.61 -7.93
C ILE A 262 -3.73 1.87 -8.34
N THR A 263 -3.35 3.13 -8.57
CA THR A 263 -2.07 3.47 -9.23
C THR A 263 -0.97 3.94 -8.29
N VAL A 264 -1.28 4.75 -7.28
CA VAL A 264 -0.31 5.41 -6.40
C VAL A 264 0.04 4.51 -5.22
N ASN A 265 1.32 4.39 -4.86
CA ASN A 265 1.77 3.41 -3.84
C ASN A 265 1.38 1.96 -4.19
N THR A 266 1.09 1.80 -5.49
CA THR A 266 0.65 0.69 -6.32
C THR A 266 1.76 -0.09 -6.99
N ASP A 267 1.44 -1.20 -7.63
CA ASP A 267 2.13 -1.67 -8.84
C ASP A 267 1.50 -1.08 -10.13
N GLY A 268 0.58 -0.12 -9.98
CA GLY A 268 -0.23 0.42 -11.08
C GLY A 268 -1.54 -0.33 -11.34
N SER A 269 -1.77 -1.44 -10.64
CA SER A 269 -2.86 -2.39 -10.88
C SER A 269 -3.43 -2.98 -9.58
N ALA A 270 -3.48 -2.18 -8.52
CA ALA A 270 -4.00 -2.61 -7.22
C ALA A 270 -3.33 -3.88 -6.67
N PHE A 271 -2.01 -4.01 -6.89
CA PHE A 271 -1.14 -5.13 -6.48
C PHE A 271 -1.32 -6.44 -7.25
N ARG A 272 -2.23 -6.53 -8.23
CA ARG A 272 -2.53 -7.81 -8.90
C ARG A 272 -1.38 -8.30 -9.76
N GLY A 273 -0.68 -7.41 -10.47
CA GLY A 273 0.48 -7.78 -11.28
C GLY A 273 1.65 -8.25 -10.41
N THR A 274 1.91 -7.56 -9.30
CA THR A 274 2.94 -7.96 -8.32
C THR A 274 2.59 -9.27 -7.63
N TYR A 275 1.31 -9.50 -7.29
CA TYR A 275 0.88 -10.76 -6.70
C TYR A 275 0.97 -11.91 -7.71
N ALA A 276 0.66 -11.69 -8.99
CA ALA A 276 0.87 -12.65 -10.05
C ALA A 276 2.35 -13.07 -10.16
N ARG A 277 3.30 -12.11 -10.13
CA ARG A 277 4.75 -12.39 -10.12
C ARG A 277 5.16 -13.21 -8.90
N PHE A 278 4.62 -12.90 -7.72
CA PHE A 278 4.86 -13.71 -6.52
C PHE A 278 4.39 -15.16 -6.68
N LEU A 279 3.19 -15.37 -7.24
CA LEU A 279 2.65 -16.71 -7.48
C LEU A 279 3.46 -17.47 -8.53
N GLU A 280 3.95 -16.78 -9.56
CA GLU A 280 4.88 -17.34 -10.56
C GLU A 280 6.20 -17.76 -9.92
N MET A 281 6.85 -16.88 -9.15
CA MET A 281 8.10 -17.18 -8.44
C MET A 281 7.93 -18.41 -7.53
N THR A 282 6.84 -18.45 -6.75
CA THR A 282 6.57 -19.55 -5.82
C THR A 282 6.21 -20.83 -6.57
N GLY A 283 5.34 -20.74 -7.57
CA GLY A 283 4.89 -21.88 -8.37
C GLY A 283 6.03 -22.55 -9.13
N ASN A 284 6.97 -21.77 -9.66
CA ASN A 284 8.19 -22.29 -10.30
C ASN A 284 9.13 -22.95 -9.29
N GLN A 285 9.24 -22.41 -8.07
CA GLN A 285 10.11 -22.97 -7.03
C GLN A 285 9.66 -24.37 -6.57
N ILE A 286 8.36 -24.66 -6.58
CA ILE A 286 7.79 -25.94 -6.13
C ILE A 286 7.14 -26.78 -7.25
N ASP A 287 7.34 -26.39 -8.51
CA ASP A 287 6.70 -27.01 -9.68
C ASP A 287 5.17 -27.20 -9.54
N GLU A 288 4.46 -26.16 -9.08
CA GLU A 288 3.01 -26.18 -8.83
C GLU A 288 2.22 -25.46 -9.95
N PRO A 289 1.63 -26.21 -10.91
CA PRO A 289 0.95 -25.62 -12.06
C PRO A 289 -0.31 -24.84 -11.71
N LEU A 290 -1.02 -25.18 -10.62
CA LEU A 290 -2.22 -24.43 -10.22
C LEU A 290 -1.87 -23.03 -9.68
N LEU A 291 -0.70 -22.87 -9.06
CA LEU A 291 -0.20 -21.55 -8.67
C LEU A 291 0.14 -20.70 -9.89
N LEU A 292 0.80 -21.30 -10.89
CA LEU A 292 1.14 -20.61 -12.13
C LEU A 292 -0.12 -20.14 -12.86
N GLU A 293 -1.14 -21.00 -12.96
CA GLU A 293 -2.40 -20.65 -13.60
C GLU A 293 -3.20 -19.60 -12.80
N SER A 294 -3.22 -19.69 -11.46
CA SER A 294 -3.80 -18.64 -10.62
C SER A 294 -3.08 -17.29 -10.82
N GLY A 295 -1.74 -17.31 -10.89
CA GLY A 295 -0.92 -16.14 -11.21
C GLY A 295 -1.29 -15.53 -12.56
N ARG A 296 -1.47 -16.35 -13.60
CA ARG A 296 -1.92 -15.90 -14.93
C ARG A 296 -3.27 -15.19 -14.88
N LEU A 297 -4.24 -15.72 -14.13
CA LEU A 297 -5.56 -15.08 -13.97
C LEU A 297 -5.47 -13.78 -13.18
N PHE A 298 -4.61 -13.67 -12.17
CA PHE A 298 -4.35 -12.40 -11.50
C PHE A 298 -3.63 -11.39 -12.40
N GLN A 299 -2.76 -11.83 -13.30
CA GLN A 299 -2.15 -10.95 -14.31
C GLN A 299 -3.20 -10.41 -15.29
N GLU A 300 -4.18 -11.22 -15.69
CA GLU A 300 -5.34 -10.74 -16.45
C GLU A 300 -6.19 -9.76 -15.64
N SER A 301 -6.41 -10.05 -14.34
CA SER A 301 -7.10 -9.11 -13.45
C SER A 301 -6.34 -7.79 -13.31
N ALA A 302 -5.00 -7.81 -13.28
CA ALA A 302 -4.17 -6.62 -13.24
C ALA A 302 -4.45 -5.69 -14.43
N ALA A 303 -4.61 -6.25 -15.63
CA ALA A 303 -5.00 -5.49 -16.81
C ALA A 303 -6.39 -4.85 -16.66
N LEU A 304 -7.36 -5.57 -16.08
CA LEU A 304 -8.69 -5.04 -15.79
C LEU A 304 -8.67 -3.94 -14.71
N TRP A 305 -7.85 -4.08 -13.66
CA TRP A 305 -7.65 -3.04 -12.66
C TRP A 305 -7.04 -1.78 -13.25
N LYS A 306 -6.05 -1.94 -14.14
CA LYS A 306 -5.48 -0.82 -14.88
C LYS A 306 -6.54 -0.14 -15.75
N GLN A 307 -7.31 -0.91 -16.51
CA GLN A 307 -8.42 -0.40 -17.31
C GLN A 307 -9.43 0.34 -16.42
N LEU A 308 -9.79 -0.19 -15.26
CA LEU A 308 -10.69 0.47 -14.31
C LEU A 308 -10.13 1.82 -13.83
N SER A 309 -8.81 1.92 -13.60
CA SER A 309 -8.20 3.19 -13.22
C SER A 309 -8.25 4.24 -14.35
N GLU A 310 -8.04 3.80 -15.60
CA GLU A 310 -8.10 4.64 -16.79
C GLU A 310 -9.54 5.09 -17.08
N THR A 311 -10.50 4.17 -16.96
CA THR A 311 -11.94 4.49 -17.06
C THR A 311 -12.37 5.39 -15.91
N ALA A 312 -11.92 5.16 -14.68
CA ALA A 312 -12.30 6.01 -13.56
C ALA A 312 -11.88 7.47 -13.78
N LEU A 313 -10.70 7.72 -14.33
CA LEU A 313 -10.20 9.06 -14.60
C LEU A 313 -9.90 9.24 -16.11
N PRO A 314 -10.95 9.45 -16.94
CA PRO A 314 -10.81 9.45 -18.39
C PRO A 314 -10.00 10.64 -18.90
N ASP A 315 -9.39 10.54 -20.08
CA ASP A 315 -8.61 11.65 -20.65
C ASP A 315 -9.45 12.90 -20.92
N GLU A 316 -10.74 12.71 -21.17
CA GLU A 316 -11.73 13.78 -21.26
C GLU A 316 -11.71 14.60 -19.96
N ASN A 317 -11.14 15.80 -20.02
CA ASN A 317 -10.88 16.74 -18.91
C ASN A 317 -9.73 16.36 -17.97
N PHE A 318 -9.41 15.08 -17.75
CA PHE A 318 -8.43 14.69 -16.71
C PHE A 318 -7.03 14.33 -17.21
N ALA A 319 -6.75 14.43 -18.52
CA ALA A 319 -5.46 14.02 -19.10
C ALA A 319 -4.23 14.59 -18.37
N ASP A 320 -4.21 15.90 -18.11
CA ASP A 320 -3.07 16.56 -17.44
C ASP A 320 -2.89 16.09 -15.98
N LEU A 321 -4.00 15.96 -15.24
CA LEU A 321 -3.98 15.47 -13.87
C LEU A 321 -3.48 14.02 -13.80
N LYS A 322 -3.98 13.17 -14.71
CA LYS A 322 -3.57 11.77 -14.82
C LYS A 322 -2.09 11.66 -15.16
N ALA A 323 -1.63 12.37 -16.19
CA ALA A 323 -0.24 12.39 -16.61
C ALA A 323 0.71 12.84 -15.48
N LEU A 324 0.34 13.89 -14.76
CA LEU A 324 1.12 14.41 -13.64
C LEU A 324 1.28 13.41 -12.50
N VAL A 325 0.20 12.69 -12.14
CA VAL A 325 0.25 11.67 -11.08
C VAL A 325 1.08 10.46 -11.51
N LEU A 326 0.90 9.96 -12.74
CA LEU A 326 1.67 8.81 -13.25
C LEU A 326 3.15 9.15 -13.39
N GLU A 327 3.48 10.35 -13.88
CA GLU A 327 4.86 10.82 -13.99
C GLU A 327 5.54 10.90 -12.62
N ARG A 328 4.82 11.39 -11.59
CA ARG A 328 5.34 11.40 -10.22
C ARG A 328 5.69 10.00 -9.73
N GLU A 329 4.78 9.04 -9.86
CA GLU A 329 5.04 7.66 -9.40
C GLU A 329 6.19 7.02 -10.18
N ARG A 330 6.23 7.19 -11.52
CA ARG A 330 7.31 6.70 -12.38
C ARG A 330 8.67 7.24 -11.93
N ARG A 331 8.77 8.55 -11.70
CA ARG A 331 10.02 9.18 -11.27
C ARG A 331 10.47 8.75 -9.87
N ILE A 332 9.53 8.50 -8.95
CA ILE A 332 9.85 7.93 -7.64
C ILE A 332 10.48 6.53 -7.81
N LEU A 333 9.85 5.68 -8.62
CA LEU A 333 10.32 4.32 -8.89
C LEU A 333 11.70 4.28 -9.57
N GLU A 334 11.94 5.16 -10.53
CA GLU A 334 13.23 5.31 -11.21
C GLU A 334 14.30 5.98 -10.33
N GLY A 335 13.91 6.52 -9.16
CA GLY A 335 14.82 7.22 -8.26
C GLY A 335 15.25 8.60 -8.76
N THR A 336 14.45 9.23 -9.63
CA THR A 336 14.69 10.59 -10.15
C THR A 336 13.85 11.67 -9.47
N LEU A 337 13.00 11.28 -8.51
CA LEU A 337 12.21 12.16 -7.67
C LEU A 337 12.23 11.69 -6.21
N SER A 338 12.53 12.61 -5.30
CA SER A 338 12.54 12.40 -3.85
C SER A 338 11.59 13.38 -3.15
N HIS A 339 11.45 13.26 -1.82
CA HIS A 339 10.52 14.07 -1.03
C HIS A 339 10.67 15.59 -1.22
N THR A 340 11.88 16.11 -1.42
CA THR A 340 12.12 17.56 -1.61
C THR A 340 11.58 18.08 -2.95
N GLY A 341 11.43 17.21 -3.95
CA GLY A 341 10.88 17.56 -5.27
C GLY A 341 9.37 17.38 -5.39
N LEU A 342 8.70 16.85 -4.35
CA LEU A 342 7.26 16.62 -4.34
C LEU A 342 6.36 17.86 -4.16
N PRO A 343 6.74 18.93 -3.43
CA PRO A 343 5.84 20.07 -3.20
C PRO A 343 5.21 20.64 -4.49
N PRO A 344 5.98 20.89 -5.57
CA PRO A 344 5.41 21.41 -6.82
C PRO A 344 4.37 20.48 -7.47
N TYR A 345 4.56 19.15 -7.39
CA TYR A 345 3.57 18.19 -7.88
C TYR A 345 2.27 18.29 -7.09
N TRP A 346 2.34 18.44 -5.77
CA TRP A 346 1.15 18.56 -4.95
C TRP A 346 0.40 19.87 -5.17
N ASP A 347 1.12 20.98 -5.35
CA ASP A 347 0.53 22.27 -5.71
C ASP A 347 -0.20 22.19 -7.06
N GLN A 348 0.45 21.62 -8.07
CA GLN A 348 -0.14 21.45 -9.40
C GLN A 348 -1.35 20.50 -9.38
N ILE A 349 -1.26 19.35 -8.68
CA ILE A 349 -2.40 18.43 -8.50
C ILE A 349 -3.58 19.16 -7.84
N ARG A 350 -3.33 19.96 -6.79
CA ARG A 350 -4.37 20.73 -6.12
C ARG A 350 -5.01 21.75 -7.06
N ALA A 351 -4.21 22.50 -7.81
CA ALA A 351 -4.68 23.50 -8.76
C ALA A 351 -5.51 22.87 -9.89
N LEU A 352 -5.02 21.79 -10.51
CA LEU A 352 -5.76 21.06 -11.55
C LEU A 352 -7.10 20.53 -11.03
N LYS A 353 -7.11 19.94 -9.82
CA LYS A 353 -8.36 19.48 -9.20
C LYS A 353 -9.33 20.62 -8.93
N ALA A 354 -8.87 21.77 -8.44
CA ALA A 354 -9.73 22.92 -8.22
C ALA A 354 -10.33 23.42 -9.55
N GLY A 355 -9.51 23.55 -10.59
CA GLY A 355 -9.97 23.93 -11.94
C GLY A 355 -10.97 22.94 -12.52
N LEU A 356 -10.79 21.63 -12.32
CA LEU A 356 -11.75 20.61 -12.75
C LEU A 356 -13.10 20.75 -12.05
N ILE A 357 -13.10 21.02 -10.75
CA ILE A 357 -14.33 21.21 -9.96
C ILE A 357 -15.13 22.42 -10.43
N GLU A 358 -14.43 23.48 -10.84
CA GLU A 358 -15.05 24.73 -11.31
C GLU A 358 -15.57 24.63 -12.74
N ASN A 359 -14.86 23.91 -13.62
CA ASN A 359 -15.07 23.98 -15.06
C ASN A 359 -15.63 22.69 -15.69
N THR A 360 -15.75 21.60 -14.94
CA THR A 360 -16.26 20.32 -15.46
C THR A 360 -17.68 20.05 -14.99
N GLU A 361 -18.58 19.93 -15.94
CA GLU A 361 -19.95 19.49 -15.69
C GLU A 361 -20.26 18.31 -16.60
N TRP A 362 -20.69 17.20 -15.99
CA TRP A 362 -21.23 16.07 -16.72
C TRP A 362 -22.74 16.03 -16.55
N PRO A 363 -23.51 15.93 -17.65
CA PRO A 363 -24.94 15.68 -17.52
C PRO A 363 -25.18 14.34 -16.84
N PHE A 364 -26.35 14.20 -16.20
CA PHE A 364 -26.71 13.01 -15.43
C PHE A 364 -26.56 11.72 -16.24
N GLU A 365 -26.93 11.75 -17.52
CA GLU A 365 -26.84 10.64 -18.46
C GLU A 365 -25.39 10.20 -18.66
N ARG A 366 -24.47 11.17 -18.83
CA ARG A 366 -23.03 10.90 -18.99
C ARG A 366 -22.43 10.28 -17.73
N LEU A 367 -22.78 10.81 -16.55
CA LEU A 367 -22.29 10.27 -15.28
C LEU A 367 -22.82 8.84 -15.03
N THR A 368 -24.06 8.58 -15.43
CA THR A 368 -24.69 7.25 -15.34
C THR A 368 -24.03 6.24 -16.28
N GLU A 369 -23.75 6.65 -17.52
CA GLU A 369 -23.00 5.85 -18.50
C GLU A 369 -21.61 5.52 -17.96
N HIS A 370 -20.89 6.52 -17.45
CA HIS A 370 -19.54 6.37 -16.89
C HIS A 370 -19.49 5.35 -15.74
N TYR A 371 -20.42 5.45 -14.78
CA TYR A 371 -20.50 4.47 -13.70
C TYR A 371 -20.92 3.08 -14.18
N SER A 372 -21.70 2.99 -15.26
CA SER A 372 -22.06 1.70 -15.87
C SER A 372 -20.86 1.03 -16.55
N GLU A 373 -19.99 1.81 -17.20
CA GLU A 373 -18.72 1.32 -17.75
C GLU A 373 -17.78 0.81 -16.65
N MET A 374 -17.57 1.61 -15.59
CA MET A 374 -16.79 1.20 -14.43
C MET A 374 -17.34 -0.10 -13.82
N ARG A 375 -18.67 -0.20 -13.68
CA ARG A 375 -19.34 -1.39 -13.15
C ARG A 375 -19.04 -2.63 -13.98
N ALA A 376 -19.09 -2.53 -15.31
CA ALA A 376 -18.81 -3.65 -16.20
C ALA A 376 -17.39 -4.19 -15.98
N ILE A 377 -16.42 -3.29 -15.76
CA ILE A 377 -15.03 -3.68 -15.47
C ILE A 377 -14.91 -4.31 -14.08
N VAL A 378 -15.54 -3.74 -13.03
CA VAL A 378 -15.55 -4.33 -11.68
C VAL A 378 -16.16 -5.73 -11.69
N LEU A 379 -17.23 -5.96 -12.47
CA LEU A 379 -17.83 -7.28 -12.63
C LEU A 379 -16.88 -8.27 -13.33
N ALA A 380 -16.12 -7.81 -14.33
CA ALA A 380 -15.11 -8.63 -15.00
C ALA A 380 -13.97 -9.02 -14.04
N ILE A 381 -13.48 -8.07 -13.23
CA ILE A 381 -12.50 -8.30 -12.16
C ILE A 381 -13.05 -9.36 -11.19
N LEU A 382 -14.26 -9.16 -10.69
CA LEU A 382 -14.90 -10.08 -9.73
C LEU A 382 -14.96 -11.52 -10.26
N LYS A 383 -15.38 -11.69 -11.52
CA LYS A 383 -15.45 -13.03 -12.16
C LYS A 383 -14.07 -13.66 -12.24
N LYS A 384 -13.07 -12.89 -12.68
CA LYS A 384 -11.69 -13.36 -12.88
C LYS A 384 -11.02 -13.72 -11.54
N GLU A 385 -11.19 -12.88 -10.52
CA GLU A 385 -10.56 -13.09 -9.22
C GLU A 385 -11.20 -14.25 -8.46
N ARG A 386 -12.50 -14.54 -8.64
CA ARG A 386 -13.11 -15.77 -8.08
C ARG A 386 -12.48 -17.04 -8.65
N GLU A 387 -12.32 -17.11 -9.97
CA GLU A 387 -11.66 -18.23 -10.64
C GLU A 387 -10.21 -18.40 -10.16
N ALA A 388 -9.46 -17.28 -10.06
CA ALA A 388 -8.09 -17.29 -9.56
C ALA A 388 -7.98 -17.79 -8.10
N LEU A 389 -8.91 -17.37 -7.23
CA LEU A 389 -8.96 -17.78 -5.83
C LEU A 389 -9.30 -19.27 -5.66
N GLU A 390 -10.20 -19.83 -6.49
CA GLU A 390 -10.51 -21.26 -6.47
C GLU A 390 -9.28 -22.11 -6.83
N LEU A 391 -8.51 -21.69 -7.83
CA LEU A 391 -7.24 -22.36 -8.18
C LEU A 391 -6.20 -22.23 -7.06
N LEU A 392 -6.13 -21.05 -6.45
CA LEU A 392 -5.23 -20.77 -5.35
C LEU A 392 -5.53 -21.66 -4.13
N GLU A 393 -6.81 -21.82 -3.79
CA GLU A 393 -7.26 -22.72 -2.72
C GLU A 393 -6.88 -24.18 -3.01
N ARG A 394 -7.17 -24.66 -4.22
CA ARG A 394 -6.80 -26.03 -4.65
C ARG A 394 -5.30 -26.26 -4.59
N SER A 395 -4.50 -25.25 -4.97
CA SER A 395 -3.04 -25.36 -4.95
C SER A 395 -2.49 -25.65 -3.54
N LEU A 396 -3.11 -25.14 -2.47
CA LEU A 396 -2.65 -25.35 -1.09
C LEU A 396 -2.76 -26.80 -0.60
N HIS A 397 -3.61 -27.59 -1.27
CA HIS A 397 -3.82 -29.01 -1.01
C HIS A 397 -2.91 -29.92 -1.85
N SER A 398 -2.10 -29.34 -2.74
CA SER A 398 -1.13 -30.09 -3.52
C SER A 398 -0.02 -30.69 -2.65
N SER A 399 0.45 -31.88 -3.00
CA SER A 399 1.61 -32.50 -2.36
C SER A 399 2.93 -31.79 -2.70
N ARG A 400 2.94 -30.88 -3.68
CA ARG A 400 4.11 -30.08 -4.09
C ARG A 400 4.66 -29.18 -2.99
N TRP A 401 3.86 -28.85 -1.98
CA TRP A 401 4.30 -28.08 -0.83
C TRP A 401 5.15 -28.86 0.18
N GLU A 402 5.21 -30.18 0.06
CA GLU A 402 5.94 -31.08 0.97
C GLU A 402 7.23 -31.65 0.34
N ALA A 403 7.50 -31.28 -0.92
CA ALA A 403 8.71 -31.61 -1.66
C ALA A 403 9.74 -30.49 -1.48
#